data_AF-A0A2V6DEU5-F1
#
_entry.id   AF-A0A2V6DEU5-F1
#
_cell.length_a   1.000
_cell.length_b   1.000
_cell.length_c   1.000
_cell.angle_alpha   90.00
_cell.angle_beta   90.00
_cell.angle_gamma   90.00
#
_symmetry.space_group_name_H-M   'P 1'
#
loop_
_entity.id
_entity.type
_entity.pdbx_description
1 polymer ?
#
loop_
_entity_poly.entity_id
_entity_poly.type
_entity_poly.pdbx_seq_one_letter_code
_entity_poly.pdbx_strand_id
1 'polypeptide(L)'
;MSYAGIVVALAIYGSAATAFASDDLTSLKGFEQAFRRAHDSHQPAEMERLVCWDGTTPKMRKDMREALRESIRYPIDAIAIYPYAIEARVNGPLKHPNIKPASVFNVRYFSGKEEGHRMIVETRYIIGKKDGRFQFVVGSRRPLSFTHLE
;
A
#
# COMPACT_ATOMS: atom_id res chain seq x y z
N MET A 1 -35.18 -31.14 -41.68
CA MET A 1 -35.06 -31.04 -40.21
C MET A 1 -34.08 -29.92 -39.89
N SER A 2 -34.52 -28.99 -39.06
CA SER A 2 -33.87 -27.74 -38.69
C SER A 2 -32.65 -27.98 -37.81
N TYR A 3 -31.58 -27.19 -37.97
CA TYR A 3 -30.76 -26.72 -36.85
C TYR A 3 -30.19 -25.33 -37.20
N ALA A 4 -30.91 -24.32 -36.73
CA ALA A 4 -30.32 -23.03 -36.36
C ALA A 4 -29.45 -23.23 -35.10
N GLY A 5 -28.35 -22.50 -34.99
CA GLY A 5 -27.48 -22.50 -33.82
C GLY A 5 -26.26 -21.59 -34.03
N ILE A 6 -26.48 -20.28 -34.06
CA ILE A 6 -26.03 -19.33 -33.02
C ILE A 6 -24.50 -19.21 -32.91
N VAL A 7 -24.01 -18.07 -33.41
CA VAL A 7 -22.71 -17.49 -33.09
C VAL A 7 -22.67 -17.16 -31.60
N VAL A 8 -21.70 -17.70 -30.85
CA VAL A 8 -21.29 -17.12 -29.57
C VAL A 8 -19.81 -16.82 -29.66
N ALA A 9 -19.50 -15.54 -29.82
CA ALA A 9 -18.17 -14.98 -29.66
C ALA A 9 -17.70 -15.22 -28.22
N LEU A 10 -16.64 -16.02 -28.05
CA LEU A 10 -15.99 -16.14 -26.75
C LEU A 10 -15.10 -14.91 -26.56
N ALA A 11 -15.58 -13.96 -25.76
CA ALA A 11 -14.82 -12.82 -25.31
C ALA A 11 -13.61 -13.30 -24.49
N ILE A 12 -12.40 -12.99 -24.95
CA ILE A 12 -11.16 -13.14 -24.18
C ILE A 12 -11.14 -12.01 -23.14
N TYR A 13 -11.80 -12.23 -22.01
CA TYR A 13 -11.65 -11.43 -20.79
C TYR A 13 -11.21 -12.37 -19.68
N GLY A 14 -9.91 -12.56 -19.55
CA GLY A 14 -9.37 -13.39 -18.48
C GLY A 14 -7.85 -13.30 -18.43
N SER A 15 -7.33 -12.66 -17.39
CA SER A 15 -5.99 -12.85 -16.78
C SER A 15 -5.34 -11.55 -16.28
N ALA A 16 -6.09 -10.70 -15.55
CA ALA A 16 -5.47 -9.68 -14.66
C ALA A 16 -5.80 -9.92 -13.17
N ALA A 17 -6.60 -10.95 -12.88
CA ALA A 17 -6.93 -11.38 -11.53
C ALA A 17 -6.17 -12.67 -11.23
N THR A 18 -4.95 -12.60 -10.69
CA THR A 18 -4.36 -13.73 -9.93
C THR A 18 -3.10 -13.39 -9.14
N ALA A 19 -2.38 -12.30 -9.41
CA ALA A 19 -1.14 -12.03 -8.67
C ALA A 19 -1.34 -11.79 -7.15
N PHE A 20 -2.51 -11.28 -6.74
CA PHE A 20 -2.82 -10.94 -5.34
C PHE A 20 -3.73 -11.94 -4.61
N ALA A 21 -4.33 -12.90 -5.33
CA ALA A 21 -5.16 -13.93 -4.71
C ALA A 21 -4.32 -14.93 -3.88
N SER A 22 -3.01 -14.99 -4.16
CA SER A 22 -2.03 -15.81 -3.43
C SER A 22 -1.43 -15.13 -2.20
N ASP A 23 -1.73 -13.86 -1.95
CA ASP A 23 -1.01 -13.10 -0.94
C ASP A 23 -1.55 -13.36 0.46
N ASP A 24 -0.70 -13.89 1.33
CA ASP A 24 -0.99 -14.02 2.75
C ASP A 24 -1.02 -12.63 3.40
N LEU A 25 -2.17 -11.97 3.34
CA LEU A 25 -2.37 -10.74 4.11
C LEU A 25 -2.74 -11.03 5.56
N THR A 26 -2.78 -12.27 6.03
CA THR A 26 -3.18 -12.58 7.41
C THR A 26 -2.05 -12.38 8.42
N SER A 27 -0.80 -12.36 7.93
CA SER A 27 0.43 -12.12 8.67
C SER A 27 1.14 -10.83 8.23
N LEU A 28 1.94 -10.23 9.13
CA LEU A 28 2.74 -9.03 8.80
C LEU A 28 3.81 -9.33 7.75
N LYS A 29 4.41 -10.52 7.81
CA LYS A 29 5.42 -10.96 6.85
C LYS A 29 4.82 -11.12 5.45
N GLY A 30 3.65 -11.74 5.34
CA GLY A 30 2.98 -11.89 4.06
C GLY A 30 2.46 -10.54 3.51
N PHE A 31 2.01 -9.63 4.38
CA PHE A 31 1.71 -8.24 3.98
C PHE A 31 2.96 -7.52 3.44
N GLU A 32 4.12 -7.64 4.09
CA GLU A 32 5.38 -7.06 3.59
C GLU A 32 5.75 -7.62 2.20
N GLN A 33 5.62 -8.94 2.01
CA GLN A 33 5.90 -9.57 0.72
C GLN A 33 4.92 -9.13 -0.39
N ALA A 34 3.64 -8.98 -0.05
CA ALA A 34 2.63 -8.43 -0.95
C ALA A 34 2.97 -6.98 -1.33
N PHE A 35 3.38 -6.17 -0.35
CA PHE A 35 3.83 -4.80 -0.58
C PHE A 35 5.04 -4.73 -1.51
N ARG A 36 6.08 -5.54 -1.27
CA ARG A 36 7.27 -5.56 -2.14
C ARG A 36 6.90 -5.90 -3.59
N ARG A 37 6.09 -6.94 -3.81
CA ARG A 37 5.61 -7.31 -5.15
C ARG A 37 4.76 -6.21 -5.80
N ALA A 38 3.87 -5.58 -5.03
CA ALA A 38 3.07 -4.46 -5.50
C ALA A 38 3.95 -3.27 -5.90
N HIS A 39 4.97 -2.97 -5.10
CA HIS A 39 5.92 -1.88 -5.34
C HIS A 39 6.80 -2.17 -6.57
N ASP A 40 7.38 -3.38 -6.67
CA ASP A 40 8.22 -3.82 -7.78
C ASP A 40 7.48 -3.81 -9.13
N SER A 41 6.15 -3.93 -9.12
CA SER A 41 5.32 -3.82 -10.33
C SER A 41 5.31 -2.40 -10.93
N HIS A 42 5.72 -1.39 -10.15
CA HIS A 42 5.63 0.04 -10.49
C HIS A 42 4.23 0.51 -10.91
N GLN A 43 3.19 -0.25 -10.54
CA GLN A 43 1.79 0.07 -10.86
C GLN A 43 1.08 0.54 -9.58
N PRO A 44 0.62 1.81 -9.52
CA PRO A 44 -0.12 2.31 -8.37
C PRO A 44 -1.34 1.45 -8.02
N ALA A 45 -2.01 0.89 -9.04
CA ALA A 45 -3.18 0.03 -8.85
C ALA A 45 -2.89 -1.21 -8.00
N GLU A 46 -1.69 -1.80 -8.11
CA GLU A 46 -1.32 -2.98 -7.32
C GLU A 46 -1.09 -2.60 -5.85
N MET A 47 -0.51 -1.43 -5.59
CA MET A 47 -0.36 -0.88 -4.25
C MET A 47 -1.71 -0.53 -3.61
N GLU A 48 -2.64 0.03 -4.39
CA GLU A 48 -4.00 0.38 -3.94
C GLU A 48 -4.82 -0.82 -3.46
N ARG A 49 -4.49 -2.05 -3.91
CA ARG A 49 -5.14 -3.30 -3.44
C ARG A 49 -4.84 -3.62 -1.98
N LEU A 50 -3.76 -3.07 -1.44
CA LEU A 50 -3.37 -3.24 -0.03
C LEU A 50 -4.06 -2.24 0.89
N VAL A 51 -4.89 -1.33 0.35
CA VAL A 51 -5.55 -0.26 1.10
C VAL A 51 -6.98 -0.66 1.44
N CYS A 52 -7.40 -0.41 2.68
CA CYS A 52 -8.83 -0.43 3.01
C CYS A 52 -9.46 0.88 2.55
N TRP A 53 -10.41 0.83 1.62
CA TRP A 53 -11.10 2.03 1.08
C TRP A 53 -12.45 2.33 1.74
N ASP A 54 -12.89 1.47 2.65
CA ASP A 54 -14.20 1.58 3.27
C ASP A 54 -14.30 2.85 4.10
N GLY A 55 -15.44 3.54 4.01
CA GLY A 55 -15.70 4.78 4.75
C GLY A 55 -14.76 5.96 4.44
N THR A 56 -13.88 5.84 3.43
CA THR A 56 -12.93 6.90 3.09
C THR A 56 -13.58 8.04 2.29
N THR A 57 -13.22 9.28 2.62
CA THR A 57 -13.64 10.45 1.85
C THR A 57 -12.83 10.61 0.56
N PRO A 58 -13.31 11.38 -0.44
CA PRO A 58 -12.53 11.64 -1.65
C PRO A 58 -11.14 12.25 -1.38
N LYS A 59 -11.04 13.16 -0.40
CA LYS A 59 -9.75 13.74 0.01
C LYS A 59 -8.81 12.67 0.56
N MET A 60 -9.28 11.83 1.47
CA MET A 60 -8.50 10.74 2.05
C MET A 60 -7.98 9.78 0.96
N ARG A 61 -8.82 9.46 -0.03
CA ARG A 61 -8.43 8.63 -1.18
C ARG A 61 -7.34 9.29 -2.01
N LYS A 62 -7.50 10.58 -2.33
CA LYS A 62 -6.51 11.35 -3.10
C LYS A 62 -5.15 11.36 -2.38
N ASP A 63 -5.12 11.73 -1.10
CA ASP A 63 -3.89 11.84 -0.32
C ASP A 63 -3.15 10.49 -0.24
N MET A 64 -3.87 9.39 -0.02
CA MET A 64 -3.27 8.06 0.01
C MET A 64 -2.73 7.63 -1.36
N ARG A 65 -3.49 7.85 -2.45
CA ARG A 65 -3.03 7.54 -3.81
C ARG A 65 -1.78 8.32 -4.20
N GLU A 66 -1.72 9.60 -3.85
CA GLU A 66 -0.53 10.42 -4.07
C GLU A 66 0.67 9.88 -3.30
N ALA A 67 0.49 9.44 -2.06
CA ALA A 67 1.55 8.82 -1.26
C ALA A 67 2.06 7.50 -1.85
N LEU A 68 1.18 6.66 -2.37
CA LEU A 68 1.56 5.41 -3.03
C LEU A 68 2.24 5.66 -4.39
N ARG A 69 1.77 6.65 -5.15
CA ARG A 69 2.39 7.03 -6.43
C ARG A 69 3.79 7.62 -6.23
N GLU A 70 3.99 8.38 -5.16
CA GLU A 70 5.30 8.94 -4.83
C GLU A 70 6.31 7.85 -4.46
N SER A 71 5.89 6.85 -3.68
CA SER A 71 6.79 5.83 -3.14
C SER A 71 7.29 4.81 -4.16
N ILE A 72 6.47 4.44 -5.14
CA ILE A 72 6.89 3.51 -6.21
C ILE A 72 8.00 4.04 -7.12
N ARG A 73 8.37 5.32 -6.99
CA ARG A 73 9.42 5.95 -7.81
C ARG A 73 10.83 5.61 -7.35
N TYR A 74 10.97 5.10 -6.12
CA TYR A 74 12.26 4.86 -5.50
C TYR A 74 12.37 3.40 -5.06
N PRO A 75 13.52 2.74 -5.26
CA PRO A 75 13.73 1.39 -4.76
C PRO A 75 13.64 1.33 -3.23
N ILE A 76 13.06 0.24 -2.72
CA ILE A 76 12.99 -0.01 -1.27
C ILE A 76 14.41 -0.32 -0.76
N ASP A 77 14.87 0.48 0.20
CA ASP A 77 16.10 0.25 0.96
C ASP A 77 15.84 -0.72 2.12
N ALA A 78 14.83 -0.40 2.95
CA ALA A 78 14.48 -1.20 4.12
C ALA A 78 13.00 -1.05 4.49
N ILE A 79 12.48 -2.04 5.22
CA ILE A 79 11.14 -1.99 5.82
C ILE A 79 11.27 -2.34 7.29
N ALA A 80 10.62 -1.56 8.14
CA ALA A 80 10.48 -1.84 9.56
C ALA A 80 9.01 -1.76 9.96
N ILE A 81 8.58 -2.64 10.86
CA ILE A 81 7.22 -2.66 11.38
C ILE A 81 7.27 -2.53 12.90
N TYR A 82 6.56 -1.55 13.45
CA TYR A 82 6.52 -1.32 14.89
C TYR A 82 5.12 -0.95 15.38
N PRO A 83 4.82 -1.07 16.69
CA PRO A 83 3.50 -0.78 17.24
C PRO A 83 3.05 0.66 16.98
N TYR A 84 1.78 0.83 16.60
CA TYR A 84 1.19 2.15 16.33
C TYR A 84 1.24 3.09 17.53
N ALA A 85 1.20 2.55 18.76
CA ALA A 85 1.26 3.36 19.99
C ALA A 85 2.52 4.26 20.06
N ILE A 86 3.64 3.82 19.47
CA ILE A 86 4.88 4.61 19.41
C ILE A 86 4.67 5.84 18.54
N GLU A 87 4.13 5.65 17.34
CA GLU A 87 3.85 6.74 16.38
C GLU A 87 2.78 7.70 16.91
N ALA A 88 1.72 7.19 17.54
CA ALA A 88 0.67 8.01 18.13
C ALA A 88 1.20 8.90 19.27
N ARG A 89 2.22 8.43 20.01
CA ARG A 89 2.87 9.21 21.07
C ARG A 89 3.77 10.31 20.51
N VAL A 90 4.50 10.04 19.44
CA VAL A 90 5.48 10.97 18.85
C VAL A 90 4.81 12.00 17.94
N ASN A 91 3.92 11.55 17.05
CA ASN A 91 3.33 12.37 15.98
C ASN A 91 1.83 12.64 16.17
N GLY A 92 1.29 12.31 17.34
CA GLY A 92 -0.14 12.36 17.63
C GLY A 92 -0.94 11.23 16.95
N PRO A 93 -2.13 10.88 17.48
CA PRO A 93 -2.97 9.86 16.89
C PRO A 93 -3.52 10.28 15.53
N LEU A 94 -3.58 9.33 14.59
CA LEU A 94 -4.32 9.43 13.35
C LEU A 94 -5.80 9.73 13.65
N LYS A 95 -6.27 10.89 13.20
CA LYS A 95 -7.68 11.27 13.33
C LYS A 95 -8.51 10.60 12.22
N HIS A 96 -9.74 10.22 12.57
CA HIS A 96 -10.71 9.58 11.67
C HIS A 96 -10.16 8.40 10.84
N PRO A 97 -9.48 7.42 11.47
CA PRO A 97 -9.01 6.26 10.76
C PRO A 97 -10.21 5.42 10.30
N ASN A 98 -10.17 4.92 9.07
CA ASN A 98 -11.27 4.15 8.52
C ASN A 98 -11.36 2.71 9.04
N ILE A 99 -10.25 2.17 9.55
CA ILE A 99 -10.16 0.94 10.34
C ILE A 99 -9.23 1.18 11.53
N LYS A 100 -9.31 0.33 12.56
CA LYS A 100 -8.47 0.48 13.76
C LYS A 100 -6.96 0.35 13.42
N PRO A 101 -6.14 1.38 13.70
CA PRO A 101 -4.68 1.29 13.58
C PRO A 101 -4.09 0.22 14.50
N ALA A 102 -3.12 -0.55 14.00
CA ALA A 102 -2.43 -1.59 14.76
C ALA A 102 -0.90 -1.36 14.79
N SER A 103 -0.31 -1.10 13.63
CA SER A 103 1.15 -0.94 13.48
C SER A 103 1.47 0.18 12.50
N VAL A 104 2.72 0.63 12.56
CA VAL A 104 3.33 1.43 11.50
C VAL A 104 4.16 0.53 10.62
N PHE A 105 3.94 0.67 9.32
CA PHE A 105 4.74 0.08 8.26
C PHE A 105 5.65 1.19 7.73
N ASN A 106 6.87 1.22 8.25
CA ASN A 106 7.87 2.23 7.92
C ASN A 106 8.73 1.74 6.76
N VAL A 107 8.65 2.43 5.64
CA VAL A 107 9.39 2.06 4.43
C VAL A 107 10.43 3.13 4.13
N ARG A 108 11.67 2.69 4.04
CA ARG A 108 12.80 3.52 3.62
C ARG A 108 13.07 3.25 2.15
N TYR A 109 13.18 4.32 1.38
CA TYR A 109 13.50 4.28 -0.04
C TYR A 109 14.81 5.00 -0.30
N PHE A 110 15.63 4.45 -1.19
CA PHE A 110 16.83 5.10 -1.66
C PHE A 110 16.49 6.03 -2.84
N SER A 111 16.60 7.34 -2.64
CA SER A 111 16.22 8.35 -3.64
C SER A 111 17.41 8.94 -4.40
N GLY A 112 18.64 8.58 -4.04
CA GLY A 112 19.85 8.99 -4.74
C GLY A 112 21.02 9.28 -3.80
N LYS A 113 21.98 10.08 -4.29
CA LYS A 113 23.10 10.58 -3.50
C LYS A 113 23.18 12.09 -3.63
N GLU A 114 23.55 12.75 -2.54
CA GLU A 114 23.80 14.19 -2.47
C GLU A 114 25.05 14.40 -1.63
N GLU A 115 26.02 15.16 -2.17
CA GLU A 115 27.31 15.44 -1.49
C GLU A 115 28.06 14.20 -0.99
N GLY A 116 27.88 13.05 -1.65
CA GLY A 116 28.49 11.77 -1.26
C GLY A 116 27.69 10.97 -0.22
N HIS A 117 26.67 11.56 0.39
CA HIS A 117 25.74 10.91 1.31
C HIS A 117 24.60 10.21 0.57
N ARG A 118 24.04 9.15 1.17
CA ARG A 118 22.84 8.49 0.64
C ARG A 118 21.62 9.32 1.02
N MET A 119 20.78 9.64 0.05
CA MET A 119 19.50 10.29 0.30
C MET A 119 18.43 9.22 0.50
N ILE A 120 17.81 9.22 1.68
CA ILE A 120 16.75 8.28 2.06
C ILE A 120 15.44 9.04 2.23
N VAL A 121 14.39 8.53 1.59
CA VAL A 121 13.00 8.94 1.85
C VAL A 121 12.37 7.89 2.75
N GLU A 122 11.99 8.28 3.96
CA GLU A 122 11.24 7.44 4.89
C GLU A 122 9.76 7.78 4.80
N THR A 123 8.90 6.80 4.46
CA THR A 123 7.45 6.96 4.48
C THR A 123 6.81 6.00 5.49
N ARG A 124 5.99 6.56 6.38
CA ARG A 124 5.28 5.83 7.42
C ARG A 124 3.83 5.65 7.05
N TYR A 125 3.47 4.42 6.70
CA TYR A 125 2.08 4.02 6.51
C TYR A 125 1.54 3.42 7.79
N ILE A 126 0.28 3.68 8.09
CA ILE A 126 -0.41 3.00 9.19
C ILE A 126 -1.07 1.75 8.62
N ILE A 127 -0.91 0.62 9.29
CA ILE A 127 -1.59 -0.64 8.94
C ILE A 127 -2.50 -1.09 10.08
N GLY A 128 -3.63 -1.67 9.69
CA GLY A 128 -4.66 -2.20 10.57
C GLY A 128 -5.08 -3.59 10.10
N LYS A 129 -5.91 -4.27 10.88
CA LYS A 129 -6.46 -5.58 10.52
C LYS A 129 -7.97 -5.47 10.34
N LYS A 130 -8.47 -5.91 9.18
CA LYS A 130 -9.88 -5.99 8.85
C LYS A 130 -10.16 -7.33 8.17
N ASP A 131 -11.24 -8.00 8.57
CA ASP A 131 -11.66 -9.30 8.02
C ASP A 131 -10.51 -10.32 7.97
N GLY A 132 -9.69 -10.33 9.02
CA GLY A 132 -8.53 -11.23 9.14
C GLY A 132 -7.30 -10.83 8.32
N ARG A 133 -7.33 -9.71 7.58
CA ARG A 133 -6.26 -9.27 6.67
C ARG A 133 -5.65 -7.94 7.10
N PHE A 134 -4.33 -7.81 6.99
CA PHE A 134 -3.61 -6.56 7.13
C PHE A 134 -3.83 -5.68 5.90
N GLN A 135 -4.11 -4.41 6.14
CA GLN A 135 -4.35 -3.41 5.11
C GLN A 135 -3.82 -2.05 5.58
N PHE A 136 -3.48 -1.19 4.63
CA PHE A 136 -3.22 0.21 4.92
C PHE A 136 -4.49 0.89 5.43
N VAL A 137 -4.33 1.61 6.54
CA VAL A 137 -5.33 2.47 7.13
C VAL A 137 -5.27 3.82 6.45
N VAL A 138 -6.44 4.36 6.13
CA VAL A 138 -6.59 5.72 5.63
C VAL A 138 -7.24 6.56 6.72
N GLY A 139 -6.63 7.69 7.06
CA GLY A 139 -7.19 8.65 8.01
C GLY A 139 -7.15 10.06 7.45
N SER A 140 -7.45 11.05 8.30
CA SER A 140 -7.55 12.45 7.87
C SER A 140 -6.21 13.09 7.47
N ARG A 141 -5.09 12.44 7.80
CA ARG A 141 -3.74 12.85 7.36
C ARG A 141 -3.19 11.84 6.36
N ARG A 142 -2.43 12.37 5.40
CA ARG A 142 -1.57 11.60 4.50
C ARG A 142 -0.52 10.80 5.30
N PRO A 143 -0.04 9.65 4.78
CA PRO A 143 1.20 9.03 5.27
C PRO A 143 2.32 10.07 5.45
N LEU A 144 3.06 9.97 6.55
CA LEU A 144 4.15 10.91 6.83
C LEU A 144 5.38 10.50 6.03
N SER A 145 6.01 11.47 5.36
CA SER A 145 7.24 11.26 4.60
C SER A 145 8.33 12.24 5.03
N PHE A 146 9.55 11.75 5.19
CA PHE A 146 10.71 12.54 5.60
C PHE A 146 11.90 12.20 4.71
N THR A 147 12.63 13.21 4.25
CA THR A 147 13.89 13.02 3.52
C THR A 147 15.05 13.31 4.46
N HIS A 148 16.07 12.46 4.47
CA HIS A 148 17.29 12.66 5.25
C HIS A 148 18.51 12.09 4.53
N LEU A 149 19.69 12.58 4.91
CA LEU A 149 20.99 12.12 4.44
C LEU A 149 21.60 11.11 5.43
N GLU A 150 22.22 10.06 4.90
CA GLU A 150 23.00 9.06 5.64
C GLU A 150 24.44 8.98 5.14
#